data_AF-A0A3M2DUG2-F1
#
_entry.id   AF-A0A3M2DUG2-F1
#
_cell.length_a   1.000
_cell.length_b   1.000
_cell.length_c   1.000
_cell.angle_alpha   90.00
_cell.angle_beta   90.00
_cell.angle_gamma   90.00
#
_symmetry.space_group_name_H-M   'P 1'
#
loop_
_entity.id
_entity.type
_entity.pdbx_description
1 polymer ?
#
loop_
_entity_poly.entity_id
_entity_poly.type
_entity_poly.pdbx_seq_one_letter_code
_entity_poly.pdbx_strand_id
1 'polypeptide(L)'
;MIERAEVVRRGAAVRVYRAGGDARLVRLCDLAPHLGEPVGRPRRVRDARARGGALELAFDDGAVERVAAADLWPPAGRVDLVVDRAGLVMTCDGDGTGEAALGCIPDAAVALGGGRVVWVGPAADLPADARGAPRLDAGGRLVTPGLVDPHAHPVFAGDRAGEFALRAAGASYRDIAAAGGGIAATLGPTRAASVDDHVRLTAARMDRALAHGTTTCEAKSGYALTVAGELALLEAIAEVDALHPVDLVPTVLGAHVVPPDRAGDRDAFVAEVADRLVPEVARRGLATSADVYCDDGAFTAAETRRILAAARAAGLAVRAHVGQFADLGGAELLAELGALSADHLEHVSADGIAALAAAGVTAVMLPGACVQLRMAPPPVAALRAAGVALAVGTDLNPGTSFSEALPLQMWLATTHYGMTVDEAWLGVTRAAARALGRHDVGRLAPGTRADLVVWDAASPAEIPYHYGVNLVSRVVKAGRIVRS
;
A
#
# COMPACT_ATOMS: atom_id res chain seq x y z
N MET A 1 -1.14 -9.27 -32.34
CA MET A 1 0.09 -8.65 -32.89
C MET A 1 0.27 -7.31 -32.17
N ILE A 2 1.49 -6.97 -31.75
CA ILE A 2 1.79 -5.65 -31.17
C ILE A 2 1.84 -4.65 -32.33
N GLU A 3 1.06 -3.58 -32.24
CA GLU A 3 0.95 -2.55 -33.28
C GLU A 3 1.92 -1.40 -33.03
N ARG A 4 1.90 -0.85 -31.82
CA ARG A 4 2.80 0.22 -31.39
C ARG A 4 3.05 0.17 -29.89
N ALA A 5 4.07 0.88 -29.44
CA ALA A 5 4.38 1.06 -28.03
C ALA A 5 4.77 2.51 -27.75
N GLU A 6 4.59 2.95 -26.52
CA GLU A 6 4.86 4.31 -26.07
C GLU A 6 5.55 4.26 -24.71
N VAL A 7 6.70 4.92 -24.59
CA VAL A 7 7.40 5.06 -23.33
C VAL A 7 6.66 6.08 -22.46
N VAL A 8 6.31 5.69 -21.24
CA VAL A 8 5.57 6.53 -20.29
C VAL A 8 6.29 6.55 -18.93
N ARG A 9 5.83 7.41 -18.00
CA ARG A 9 6.39 7.52 -16.64
C ARG A 9 7.92 7.72 -16.62
N ARG A 10 8.43 8.65 -17.43
CA ARG A 10 9.87 8.96 -17.54
C ARG A 10 10.73 7.70 -17.79
N GLY A 11 10.24 6.79 -18.63
CA GLY A 11 10.96 5.56 -18.98
C GLY A 11 10.75 4.39 -18.02
N ALA A 12 9.94 4.55 -16.97
CA ALA A 12 9.66 3.49 -16.00
C ALA A 12 8.60 2.46 -16.46
N ALA A 13 7.82 2.78 -17.49
CA ALA A 13 6.82 1.88 -18.03
C ALA A 13 6.63 2.10 -19.54
N VAL A 14 6.01 1.12 -20.18
CA VAL A 14 5.68 1.16 -21.60
C VAL A 14 4.21 0.85 -21.77
N ARG A 15 3.48 1.70 -22.48
CA ARG A 15 2.11 1.43 -22.93
C ARG A 15 2.17 0.72 -24.27
N VAL A 16 1.71 -0.52 -24.32
CA VAL A 16 1.77 -1.38 -25.50
C VAL A 16 0.37 -1.53 -26.08
N TYR A 17 0.23 -1.30 -27.38
CA TYR A 17 -1.04 -1.34 -28.09
C TYR A 17 -1.07 -2.57 -28.99
N ARG A 18 -2.13 -3.36 -28.88
CA ARG A 18 -2.39 -4.54 -29.69
C ARG A 18 -3.27 -4.16 -30.88
N ALA A 19 -2.99 -4.78 -32.03
CA ALA A 19 -3.88 -4.72 -33.18
C ALA A 19 -5.29 -5.18 -32.77
N GLY A 20 -6.27 -4.28 -32.88
CA GLY A 20 -7.63 -4.47 -32.35
C GLY A 20 -8.05 -3.49 -31.24
N GLY A 21 -7.15 -2.63 -30.76
CA GLY A 21 -7.46 -1.48 -29.90
C GLY A 21 -7.13 -1.65 -28.42
N ASP A 22 -6.80 -2.86 -27.96
CA ASP A 22 -6.42 -3.09 -26.56
C ASP A 22 -5.06 -2.45 -26.23
N ALA A 23 -5.00 -1.66 -25.17
CA ALA A 23 -3.76 -1.10 -24.64
C ALA A 23 -3.45 -1.71 -23.26
N ARG A 24 -2.20 -2.09 -23.03
CA ARG A 24 -1.70 -2.57 -21.74
C ARG A 24 -0.57 -1.68 -21.25
N LEU A 25 -0.64 -1.23 -20.00
CA LEU A 25 0.53 -0.66 -19.32
C LEU A 25 1.42 -1.81 -18.85
N VAL A 26 2.68 -1.77 -19.25
CA VAL A 26 3.70 -2.75 -18.90
C VAL A 26 4.72 -2.04 -18.03
N ARG A 27 4.74 -2.42 -16.75
CA ARG A 27 5.72 -1.89 -15.79
C ARG A 27 7.06 -2.58 -16.02
N LEU A 28 8.15 -1.87 -15.81
CA LEU A 28 9.48 -2.45 -16.04
C LEU A 28 9.77 -3.60 -15.07
N CYS A 29 9.32 -3.52 -13.82
CA CYS A 29 9.43 -4.60 -12.85
C CYS A 29 8.72 -5.89 -13.31
N ASP A 30 7.68 -5.78 -14.15
CA ASP A 30 6.93 -6.91 -14.68
C ASP A 30 7.62 -7.56 -15.90
N LEU A 31 8.74 -7.03 -16.41
CA LEU A 31 9.40 -7.53 -17.62
C LEU A 31 10.61 -8.44 -17.36
N ALA A 32 11.35 -8.25 -16.27
CA ALA A 32 12.38 -9.19 -15.82
C ALA A 32 12.76 -8.94 -14.34
N PRO A 33 12.98 -10.00 -13.53
CA PRO A 33 13.48 -9.85 -12.16
C PRO A 33 14.94 -9.35 -12.09
N HIS A 34 15.69 -9.36 -13.20
CA HIS A 34 17.08 -8.89 -13.27
C HIS A 34 17.24 -7.44 -13.74
N LEU A 35 16.12 -6.74 -14.02
CA LEU A 35 16.13 -5.32 -14.36
C LEU A 35 16.02 -4.39 -13.15
N GLY A 36 15.73 -4.96 -11.98
CA GLY A 36 15.65 -4.28 -10.69
C GLY A 36 16.78 -4.71 -9.75
N GLU A 37 18.04 -4.50 -10.18
CA GLU A 37 19.18 -4.52 -9.25
C GLU A 37 18.87 -3.64 -8.01
N PRO A 38 19.24 -4.07 -6.79
CA PRO A 38 18.98 -3.28 -5.60
C PRO A 38 19.64 -1.91 -5.67
N VAL A 39 18.83 -0.86 -5.55
CA VAL A 39 19.15 0.55 -5.28
C VAL A 39 20.42 1.10 -5.98
N GLY A 40 20.56 0.82 -7.28
CA GLY A 40 21.27 1.69 -8.23
C GLY A 40 20.33 2.73 -8.85
N ARG A 41 20.80 3.56 -9.80
CA ARG A 41 19.88 4.36 -10.62
C ARG A 41 19.09 3.37 -11.50
N PRO A 42 17.76 3.26 -11.36
CA PRO A 42 16.99 2.26 -12.09
C PRO A 42 17.12 2.50 -13.61
N ARG A 43 17.39 1.43 -14.37
CA ARG A 43 17.47 1.47 -15.84
C ARG A 43 16.15 2.00 -16.40
N ARG A 44 16.21 2.94 -17.35
CA ARG A 44 15.02 3.55 -17.96
C ARG A 44 14.89 3.18 -19.42
N VAL A 45 13.67 2.91 -19.86
CA VAL A 45 13.39 2.76 -21.28
C VAL A 45 13.52 4.12 -21.95
N ARG A 46 14.43 4.22 -22.90
CA ARG A 46 14.63 5.37 -23.78
C ARG A 46 13.72 5.29 -25.00
N ASP A 47 13.51 4.10 -25.54
CA ASP A 47 12.68 3.87 -26.73
C ASP A 47 12.03 2.48 -26.69
N ALA A 48 10.82 2.35 -27.25
CA ALA A 48 10.05 1.11 -27.28
C ALA A 48 9.39 0.92 -28.65
N ARG A 49 9.65 -0.21 -29.32
CA ARG A 49 9.17 -0.47 -30.68
C ARG A 49 8.55 -1.84 -30.85
N ALA A 50 7.50 -1.92 -31.66
CA ALA A 50 6.96 -3.19 -32.12
C ALA A 50 7.81 -3.70 -33.28
N ARG A 51 8.49 -4.85 -33.12
CA ARG A 51 9.33 -5.44 -34.17
C ARG A 51 9.20 -6.96 -34.21
N GLY A 52 8.82 -7.49 -35.37
CA GLY A 52 8.75 -8.94 -35.60
C GLY A 52 7.89 -9.69 -34.57
N GLY A 53 6.70 -9.17 -34.25
CA GLY A 53 5.77 -9.79 -33.30
C GLY A 53 6.14 -9.66 -31.81
N ALA A 54 7.19 -8.91 -31.48
CA ALA A 54 7.68 -8.68 -30.11
C ALA A 54 7.81 -7.18 -29.81
N LEU A 55 7.96 -6.86 -28.53
CA LEU A 55 8.30 -5.53 -28.04
C LEU A 55 9.82 -5.46 -27.87
N GLU A 56 10.47 -4.53 -28.55
CA GLU A 56 11.90 -4.23 -28.39
C GLU A 56 12.03 -2.96 -27.52
N LEU A 57 12.80 -3.05 -26.45
CA LEU A 57 13.01 -1.99 -25.47
C LEU A 57 14.48 -1.59 -25.47
N ALA A 58 14.77 -0.33 -25.78
CA ALA A 58 16.10 0.24 -25.71
C ALA A 58 16.23 1.08 -24.43
N PHE A 59 17.25 0.81 -23.63
CA PHE A 59 17.50 1.45 -22.35
C PHE A 59 18.49 2.62 -22.47
N ASP A 60 18.57 3.41 -21.41
CA ASP A 60 19.46 4.57 -21.27
C ASP A 60 20.94 4.18 -21.18
N ASP A 61 21.25 3.00 -20.66
CA ASP A 61 22.58 2.39 -20.64
C ASP A 61 23.00 1.74 -21.99
N GLY A 62 22.13 1.81 -23.00
CA GLY A 62 22.37 1.25 -24.33
C GLY A 62 22.01 -0.23 -24.49
N ALA A 63 21.59 -0.92 -23.41
CA ALA A 63 21.10 -2.28 -23.52
C ALA A 63 19.76 -2.35 -24.29
N VAL A 64 19.50 -3.49 -24.93
CA VAL A 64 18.27 -3.74 -25.69
C VAL A 64 17.70 -5.09 -25.27
N GLU A 65 16.41 -5.10 -24.93
CA GLU A 65 15.69 -6.30 -24.55
C GLU A 65 14.48 -6.54 -25.43
N ARG A 66 14.13 -7.81 -25.63
CA ARG A 66 13.03 -8.22 -26.48
C ARG A 66 12.04 -9.06 -25.70
N VAL A 67 10.81 -8.55 -25.57
CA VAL A 67 9.72 -9.19 -24.84
C VAL A 67 8.74 -9.81 -25.83
N ALA A 68 8.46 -11.11 -25.70
CA ALA A 68 7.51 -11.77 -26.59
C ALA A 68 6.08 -11.33 -26.29
N ALA A 69 5.23 -11.24 -27.33
CA ALA A 69 3.82 -10.90 -27.14
C ALA A 69 3.08 -11.91 -26.24
N ALA A 70 3.52 -13.17 -26.19
CA ALA A 70 2.97 -14.20 -25.31
C ALA A 70 3.26 -13.94 -23.83
N ASP A 71 4.32 -13.21 -23.49
CA ASP A 71 4.61 -12.81 -22.11
C ASP A 71 3.81 -11.57 -21.69
N LEU A 72 3.50 -10.71 -22.68
CA LEU A 72 2.63 -9.54 -22.50
C LEU A 72 1.14 -9.89 -22.49
N TRP A 73 0.73 -11.01 -23.09
CA TRP A 73 -0.63 -11.53 -23.08
C TRP A 73 -0.58 -13.06 -22.99
N PRO A 74 -0.34 -13.61 -21.79
CA PRO A 74 -0.27 -15.05 -21.60
C PRO A 74 -1.61 -15.71 -21.97
N PRO A 75 -1.59 -16.91 -22.57
CA PRO A 75 -2.80 -17.68 -22.82
C PRO A 75 -3.55 -17.94 -21.52
N ALA A 76 -4.90 -17.90 -21.57
CA ALA A 76 -5.72 -18.26 -20.42
C ALA A 76 -5.47 -19.71 -20.00
N GLY A 77 -5.41 -19.96 -18.69
CA GLY A 77 -5.22 -21.31 -18.12
C GLY A 77 -3.78 -21.85 -18.12
N ARG A 78 -2.81 -21.11 -18.68
CA ARG A 78 -1.39 -21.48 -18.57
C ARG A 78 -0.93 -21.39 -17.11
N VAL A 79 -0.33 -22.46 -16.59
CA VAL A 79 0.34 -22.47 -15.28
C VAL A 79 1.83 -22.23 -15.49
N ASP A 80 2.34 -21.17 -14.87
CA ASP A 80 3.74 -20.72 -14.96
C ASP A 80 4.58 -21.18 -13.76
N LEU A 81 3.96 -21.32 -12.59
CA LEU A 81 4.61 -21.72 -11.34
C LEU A 81 3.60 -22.44 -10.45
N VAL A 82 4.03 -23.52 -9.79
CA VAL A 82 3.28 -24.14 -8.69
C VAL A 82 4.06 -23.94 -7.40
N VAL A 83 3.43 -23.35 -6.38
CA VAL A 83 3.93 -23.38 -5.01
C VAL A 83 3.41 -24.67 -4.38
N ASP A 84 4.33 -25.57 -4.06
CA ASP A 84 4.03 -26.96 -3.70
C ASP A 84 4.58 -27.30 -2.31
N ARG A 85 4.07 -28.40 -1.73
CA ARG A 85 4.43 -28.89 -0.39
C ARG A 85 4.29 -27.82 0.70
N ALA A 86 3.26 -26.97 0.62
CA ALA A 86 2.94 -26.08 1.73
C ALA A 86 2.30 -26.90 2.86
N GLY A 87 2.78 -26.74 4.08
CA GLY A 87 2.15 -27.40 5.24
C GLY A 87 0.79 -26.79 5.54
N LEU A 88 0.65 -25.50 5.29
CA LEU A 88 -0.61 -24.77 5.37
C LEU A 88 -0.64 -23.66 4.33
N VAL A 89 -1.70 -23.59 3.52
CA VAL A 89 -2.05 -22.39 2.73
C VAL A 89 -3.18 -21.68 3.44
N MET A 90 -2.94 -20.45 3.87
CA MET A 90 -3.99 -19.53 4.35
C MET A 90 -4.45 -18.69 3.15
N THR A 91 -5.70 -18.84 2.74
CA THR A 91 -6.21 -18.14 1.54
C THR A 91 -6.70 -16.73 1.82
N CYS A 92 -7.10 -16.45 3.07
CA CYS A 92 -7.87 -15.27 3.47
C CYS A 92 -9.17 -15.07 2.66
N ASP A 93 -9.68 -16.14 2.04
CA ASP A 93 -10.90 -16.15 1.25
C ASP A 93 -11.92 -17.19 1.76
N GLY A 94 -11.80 -17.55 3.04
CA GLY A 94 -12.75 -18.46 3.67
C GLY A 94 -14.13 -17.83 3.85
N ASP A 95 -15.16 -18.67 3.72
CA ASP A 95 -16.54 -18.32 4.03
C ASP A 95 -16.70 -18.09 5.55
N GLY A 96 -17.35 -16.99 5.93
CA GLY A 96 -17.65 -16.67 7.34
C GLY A 96 -16.78 -15.56 7.94
N THR A 97 -16.67 -15.58 9.28
CA THR A 97 -15.96 -14.57 10.09
C THR A 97 -14.91 -15.24 10.98
N GLY A 98 -14.01 -14.42 11.54
CA GLY A 98 -12.91 -14.87 12.40
C GLY A 98 -11.99 -15.89 11.72
N GLU A 99 -11.61 -16.94 12.45
CA GLU A 99 -10.70 -18.00 11.98
C GLU A 99 -11.19 -18.70 10.70
N ALA A 100 -12.50 -18.96 10.56
CA ALA A 100 -13.05 -19.58 9.36
C ALA A 100 -12.75 -18.77 8.09
N ALA A 101 -12.72 -17.44 8.24
CA ALA A 101 -12.45 -16.52 7.15
C ALA A 101 -10.98 -16.51 6.69
N LEU A 102 -10.06 -17.10 7.45
CA LEU A 102 -8.68 -17.31 7.04
C LEU A 102 -8.57 -18.36 5.93
N GLY A 103 -9.55 -19.27 5.81
CA GLY A 103 -9.61 -20.26 4.75
C GLY A 103 -8.35 -21.13 4.68
N CYS A 104 -7.93 -21.66 5.82
CA CYS A 104 -6.72 -22.47 5.97
C CYS A 104 -6.90 -23.87 5.34
N ILE A 105 -5.95 -24.27 4.50
CA ILE A 105 -5.94 -25.56 3.81
C ILE A 105 -4.62 -26.28 4.15
N PRO A 106 -4.66 -27.42 4.88
CA PRO A 106 -3.46 -28.20 5.19
C PRO A 106 -2.96 -28.96 3.95
N ASP A 107 -1.66 -29.25 3.92
CA ASP A 107 -1.00 -30.05 2.87
C ASP A 107 -1.41 -29.59 1.46
N ALA A 108 -1.20 -28.31 1.18
CA ALA A 108 -1.80 -27.60 0.06
C ALA A 108 -0.80 -27.16 -1.01
N ALA A 109 -1.32 -26.77 -2.17
CA ALA A 109 -0.55 -26.19 -3.26
C ALA A 109 -1.31 -25.00 -3.90
N VAL A 110 -0.57 -24.15 -4.60
CA VAL A 110 -1.10 -22.99 -5.32
C VAL A 110 -0.52 -22.98 -6.74
N ALA A 111 -1.38 -22.99 -7.76
CA ALA A 111 -0.98 -22.86 -9.16
C ALA A 111 -1.15 -21.41 -9.62
N LEU A 112 -0.10 -20.84 -10.20
CA LEU A 112 -0.02 -19.44 -10.63
C LEU A 112 0.19 -19.38 -12.14
N GLY A 113 -0.46 -18.43 -12.79
CA GLY A 113 -0.46 -18.31 -14.24
C GLY A 113 -0.83 -16.91 -14.71
N GLY A 114 -0.01 -16.35 -15.60
CA GLY A 114 -0.25 -15.02 -16.17
C GLY A 114 -0.38 -13.90 -15.13
N GLY A 115 0.33 -14.03 -14.00
CA GLY A 115 0.28 -13.09 -12.89
C GLY A 115 -0.93 -13.24 -11.97
N ARG A 116 -1.73 -14.31 -12.11
CA ARG A 116 -2.92 -14.59 -11.30
C ARG A 116 -2.87 -15.97 -10.66
N VAL A 117 -3.61 -16.14 -9.58
CA VAL A 117 -3.90 -17.46 -9.02
C VAL A 117 -4.83 -18.18 -10.00
N VAL A 118 -4.42 -19.36 -10.45
CA VAL A 118 -5.22 -20.23 -11.33
C VAL A 118 -6.00 -21.23 -10.50
N TRP A 119 -5.38 -21.77 -9.45
CA TRP A 119 -5.97 -22.77 -8.58
C TRP A 119 -5.28 -22.76 -7.20
N VAL A 120 -6.03 -23.09 -6.16
CA VAL A 120 -5.55 -23.27 -4.79
C VAL A 120 -6.37 -24.39 -4.13
N GLY A 121 -5.71 -25.29 -3.39
CA GLY A 121 -6.40 -26.41 -2.74
C GLY A 121 -5.45 -27.45 -2.17
N PRO A 122 -5.99 -28.59 -1.68
CA PRO A 122 -5.18 -29.71 -1.19
C PRO A 122 -4.23 -30.22 -2.28
N ALA A 123 -2.96 -30.43 -1.95
CA ALA A 123 -1.92 -30.78 -2.93
C ALA A 123 -2.23 -32.07 -3.71
N ALA A 124 -2.96 -33.00 -3.08
CA ALA A 124 -3.46 -34.22 -3.72
C ALA A 124 -4.36 -33.93 -4.94
N ASP A 125 -5.11 -32.83 -4.90
CA ASP A 125 -6.09 -32.42 -5.89
C ASP A 125 -5.50 -31.49 -6.96
N LEU A 126 -4.18 -31.27 -6.95
CA LEU A 126 -3.50 -30.43 -7.93
C LEU A 126 -3.83 -30.89 -9.37
N PRO A 127 -4.38 -30.00 -10.22
CA PRO A 127 -4.76 -30.32 -11.60
C PRO A 127 -3.61 -30.90 -12.43
N ALA A 128 -3.92 -31.85 -13.31
CA ALA A 128 -2.91 -32.60 -14.07
C ALA A 128 -2.06 -31.72 -15.00
N ASP A 129 -2.68 -30.69 -15.58
CA ASP A 129 -2.04 -29.67 -16.42
C ASP A 129 -1.06 -28.77 -15.65
N ALA A 130 -1.29 -28.56 -14.34
CA ALA A 130 -0.35 -27.86 -13.47
C ALA A 130 0.88 -28.71 -13.09
N ARG A 131 0.82 -30.05 -13.23
CA ARG A 131 1.88 -30.95 -12.70
C ARG A 131 3.22 -30.80 -13.40
N GLY A 132 3.23 -30.38 -14.66
CA GLY A 132 4.42 -30.18 -15.49
C GLY A 132 5.07 -28.79 -15.37
N ALA A 133 4.47 -27.86 -14.62
CA ALA A 133 5.01 -26.51 -14.45
C ALA A 133 6.18 -26.50 -13.45
N PRO A 134 7.08 -25.49 -13.51
CA PRO A 134 8.10 -25.25 -12.49
C PRO A 134 7.52 -25.21 -11.07
N ARG A 135 8.29 -25.68 -10.09
CA ARG A 135 7.86 -25.76 -8.69
C ARG A 135 8.68 -24.86 -7.78
N LEU A 136 8.00 -24.09 -6.95
CA LEU A 136 8.55 -23.50 -5.73
C LEU A 136 8.17 -24.41 -4.57
N ASP A 137 9.17 -25.02 -3.96
CA ASP A 137 9.00 -25.90 -2.82
C ASP A 137 8.90 -25.11 -1.51
N ALA A 138 7.71 -25.10 -0.89
CA ALA A 138 7.50 -24.43 0.39
C ALA A 138 8.10 -25.22 1.58
N GLY A 139 8.41 -26.50 1.41
CA GLY A 139 9.09 -27.31 2.43
C GLY A 139 8.30 -27.50 3.73
N GLY A 140 6.98 -27.65 3.64
CA GLY A 140 6.08 -27.84 4.79
C GLY A 140 5.72 -26.54 5.52
N ARG A 141 6.05 -25.38 4.95
CA ARG A 141 5.84 -24.06 5.56
C ARG A 141 4.44 -23.50 5.34
N LEU A 142 4.13 -22.46 6.10
CA LEU A 142 2.99 -21.56 5.91
C LEU A 142 3.15 -20.74 4.62
N VAL A 143 2.09 -20.69 3.82
CA VAL A 143 1.93 -19.82 2.65
C VAL A 143 0.69 -18.95 2.83
N THR A 144 0.81 -17.65 2.61
CA THR A 144 -0.29 -16.67 2.75
C THR A 144 -0.39 -15.79 1.50
N PRO A 145 -1.46 -14.99 1.32
CA PRO A 145 -1.42 -13.92 0.34
C PRO A 145 -0.31 -12.93 0.68
N GLY A 146 0.14 -12.18 -0.32
CA GLY A 146 0.99 -11.02 -0.14
C GLY A 146 0.34 -10.02 0.82
N LEU A 147 1.13 -9.45 1.74
CA LEU A 147 0.59 -8.49 2.68
C LEU A 147 0.23 -7.18 1.97
N VAL A 148 -0.81 -6.52 2.46
CA VAL A 148 -1.32 -5.24 1.98
C VAL A 148 -1.18 -4.23 3.12
N ASP A 149 -0.40 -3.17 2.88
CA ASP A 149 -0.32 -2.04 3.79
C ASP A 149 -1.33 -0.97 3.35
N PRO A 150 -2.44 -0.78 4.07
CA PRO A 150 -3.52 0.11 3.65
C PRO A 150 -3.21 1.59 3.90
N HIS A 151 -2.14 1.91 4.64
CA HIS A 151 -1.88 3.27 5.08
C HIS A 151 -0.39 3.54 5.29
N ALA A 152 0.21 4.35 4.43
CA ALA A 152 1.61 4.76 4.56
C ALA A 152 1.91 6.09 3.84
N HIS A 153 2.93 6.80 4.34
CA HIS A 153 3.48 8.03 3.78
C HIS A 153 4.93 7.81 3.32
N PRO A 154 5.20 6.92 2.35
CA PRO A 154 6.56 6.46 2.06
C PRO A 154 7.42 7.52 1.34
N VAL A 155 6.82 8.60 0.83
CA VAL A 155 7.51 9.60 -0.01
C VAL A 155 7.83 10.86 0.79
N PHE A 156 9.03 10.87 1.36
CA PHE A 156 9.60 12.00 2.08
C PHE A 156 11.13 11.98 2.01
N ALA A 157 11.74 13.15 2.22
CA ALA A 157 13.17 13.32 2.44
C ALA A 157 13.47 13.81 3.86
N GLY A 158 14.74 13.69 4.26
CA GLY A 158 15.17 13.94 5.63
C GLY A 158 14.83 12.80 6.60
N ASP A 159 15.14 13.01 7.86
CA ASP A 159 14.81 12.13 8.98
C ASP A 159 14.43 12.96 10.20
N ARG A 160 13.80 12.31 11.20
CA ARG A 160 13.43 12.94 12.48
C ARG A 160 14.04 12.18 13.67
N ALA A 161 15.18 11.53 13.47
CA ALA A 161 15.84 10.77 14.54
C ALA A 161 16.30 11.69 15.68
N GLY A 162 16.77 12.91 15.35
CA GLY A 162 17.13 13.92 16.36
C GLY A 162 15.94 14.35 17.23
N GLU A 163 14.77 14.54 16.62
CA GLU A 163 13.54 14.81 17.38
C GLU A 163 13.16 13.63 18.27
N PHE A 164 13.24 12.40 17.75
CA PHE A 164 12.98 11.21 18.55
C PHE A 164 13.90 11.15 19.77
N ALA A 165 15.20 11.44 19.61
CA ALA A 165 16.15 11.47 20.71
C ALA A 165 15.80 12.53 21.77
N LEU A 166 15.37 13.73 21.35
CA LEU A 166 14.91 14.78 22.27
C LEU A 166 13.66 14.35 23.04
N ARG A 167 12.67 13.80 22.34
CA ARG A 167 11.44 13.30 22.96
C ARG A 167 11.72 12.17 23.95
N ALA A 168 12.61 11.24 23.59
CA ALA A 168 13.06 10.16 24.46
C ALA A 168 13.77 10.67 25.72
N ALA A 169 14.49 11.79 25.62
CA ALA A 169 15.11 12.48 26.75
C ALA A 169 14.14 13.33 27.59
N GLY A 170 12.84 13.38 27.24
CA GLY A 170 11.82 14.11 28.00
C GLY A 170 11.63 15.58 27.59
N ALA A 171 12.16 16.00 26.43
CA ALA A 171 11.95 17.36 25.92
C ALA A 171 10.45 17.65 25.67
N SER A 172 10.02 18.88 25.96
CA SER A 172 8.65 19.31 25.68
C SER A 172 8.44 19.54 24.17
N TYR A 173 7.18 19.60 23.73
CA TYR A 173 6.85 19.97 22.35
C TYR A 173 7.46 21.32 21.94
N ARG A 174 7.51 22.29 22.87
CA ARG A 174 8.12 23.59 22.63
C ARG A 174 9.63 23.49 22.41
N ASP A 175 10.32 22.65 23.18
CA ASP A 175 11.77 22.42 23.01
C ASP A 175 12.08 21.77 21.66
N ILE A 176 11.25 20.80 21.26
CA ILE A 176 11.36 20.13 19.97
C ILE A 176 11.13 21.11 18.81
N ALA A 177 10.07 21.94 18.89
CA ALA A 177 9.79 22.95 17.87
C ALA A 177 10.92 24.00 17.78
N ALA A 178 11.45 24.45 18.93
CA ALA A 178 12.57 25.39 18.98
C ALA A 178 13.86 24.81 18.37
N ALA A 179 14.04 23.49 18.44
CA ALA A 179 15.14 22.77 17.80
C ALA A 179 14.92 22.50 16.29
N GLY A 180 13.84 23.03 15.70
CA GLY A 180 13.50 22.82 14.29
C GLY A 180 12.80 21.48 13.99
N GLY A 181 12.28 20.80 15.02
CA GLY A 181 11.49 19.58 14.89
C GLY A 181 10.07 19.81 14.37
N GLY A 182 9.21 18.80 14.51
CA GLY A 182 7.83 18.85 14.02
C GLY A 182 7.72 18.60 12.52
N ILE A 183 6.58 18.94 11.92
CA ILE A 183 6.35 18.72 10.48
C ILE A 183 7.32 19.52 9.60
N ALA A 184 7.83 20.66 10.08
CA ALA A 184 8.83 21.47 9.38
C ALA A 184 10.13 20.70 9.08
N ALA A 185 10.53 19.80 9.98
CA ALA A 185 11.70 18.92 9.80
C ALA A 185 11.56 17.98 8.60
N THR A 186 10.33 17.71 8.14
CA THR A 186 10.04 16.92 6.94
C THR A 186 9.73 17.80 5.73
N LEU A 187 8.98 18.90 5.91
CA LEU A 187 8.58 19.78 4.79
C LEU A 187 9.78 20.37 4.06
N GLY A 188 10.76 20.90 4.78
CA GLY A 188 11.94 21.55 4.18
C GLY A 188 12.74 20.61 3.28
N PRO A 189 13.27 19.50 3.81
CA PRO A 189 14.00 18.51 3.01
C PRO A 189 13.16 17.93 1.86
N THR A 190 11.87 17.66 2.10
CA THR A 190 10.99 17.08 1.07
C THR A 190 10.75 18.04 -0.09
N ARG A 191 10.56 19.34 0.18
CA ARG A 191 10.44 20.39 -0.85
C ARG A 191 11.73 20.62 -1.63
N ALA A 192 12.89 20.41 -0.99
CA ALA A 192 14.20 20.63 -1.60
C ALA A 192 14.69 19.44 -2.45
N ALA A 193 14.22 18.23 -2.16
CA ALA A 193 14.61 17.02 -2.86
C ALA A 193 14.03 16.96 -4.29
N SER A 194 14.80 16.38 -5.22
CA SER A 194 14.34 16.15 -6.58
C SER A 194 13.35 14.97 -6.66
N VAL A 195 12.60 14.87 -7.76
CA VAL A 195 11.77 13.66 -8.03
C VAL A 195 12.62 12.39 -8.03
N ASP A 196 13.83 12.44 -8.61
CA ASP A 196 14.74 11.29 -8.63
C ASP A 196 15.19 10.90 -7.20
N ASP A 197 15.38 11.86 -6.30
CA ASP A 197 15.66 11.59 -4.89
C ASP A 197 14.48 10.91 -4.19
N HIS A 198 13.26 11.43 -4.41
CA HIS A 198 12.04 10.85 -3.86
C HIS A 198 11.83 9.41 -4.34
N VAL A 199 12.06 9.14 -5.63
CA VAL A 199 11.98 7.79 -6.20
C VAL A 199 12.99 6.86 -5.51
N ARG A 200 14.26 7.26 -5.40
CA ARG A 200 15.31 6.46 -4.77
C ARG A 200 15.00 6.15 -3.30
N LEU A 201 14.62 7.17 -2.52
CA LEU A 201 14.33 7.03 -1.09
C LEU A 201 13.09 6.16 -0.85
N THR A 202 12.05 6.33 -1.65
CA THR A 202 10.81 5.57 -1.56
C THR A 202 11.05 4.11 -1.96
N ALA A 203 11.76 3.85 -3.06
CA ALA A 203 12.10 2.49 -3.48
C ALA A 203 12.87 1.74 -2.37
N ALA A 204 13.85 2.38 -1.73
CA ALA A 204 14.58 1.77 -0.61
C ALA A 204 13.69 1.44 0.60
N ARG A 205 12.64 2.23 0.87
CA ARG A 205 11.62 1.88 1.88
C ARG A 205 10.79 0.69 1.42
N MET A 206 10.41 0.65 0.14
CA MET A 206 9.64 -0.46 -0.41
C MET A 206 10.44 -1.78 -0.48
N ASP A 207 11.77 -1.73 -0.64
CA ASP A 207 12.64 -2.90 -0.51
C ASP A 207 12.54 -3.50 0.90
N ARG A 208 12.49 -2.64 1.93
CA ARG A 208 12.30 -3.05 3.33
C ARG A 208 10.88 -3.55 3.58
N ALA A 209 9.86 -2.88 3.07
CA ALA A 209 8.48 -3.36 3.17
C ALA A 209 8.31 -4.75 2.51
N LEU A 210 8.85 -4.92 1.30
CA LEU A 210 8.89 -6.20 0.58
C LEU A 210 9.66 -7.26 1.37
N ALA A 211 10.72 -6.86 2.08
CA ALA A 211 11.43 -7.75 2.99
C ALA A 211 10.55 -8.36 4.07
N HIS A 212 9.55 -7.61 4.51
CA HIS A 212 8.59 -8.01 5.52
C HIS A 212 7.27 -8.55 4.93
N GLY A 213 7.24 -8.86 3.62
CA GLY A 213 6.12 -9.55 2.97
C GLY A 213 5.07 -8.63 2.36
N THR A 214 5.24 -7.31 2.44
CA THR A 214 4.35 -6.34 1.79
C THR A 214 4.48 -6.43 0.28
N THR A 215 3.36 -6.62 -0.40
CA THR A 215 3.27 -6.72 -1.87
C THR A 215 2.41 -5.62 -2.49
N THR A 216 1.53 -5.01 -1.70
CA THR A 216 0.74 -3.83 -2.07
C THR A 216 0.82 -2.84 -0.92
N CYS A 217 1.03 -1.56 -1.22
CA CYS A 217 1.17 -0.52 -0.23
C CYS A 217 0.43 0.74 -0.69
N GLU A 218 -0.36 1.36 0.17
CA GLU A 218 -0.79 2.73 -0.06
C GLU A 218 0.40 3.69 -0.03
N ALA A 219 0.39 4.72 -0.87
CA ALA A 219 1.39 5.76 -0.82
C ALA A 219 0.72 7.14 -0.85
N LYS A 220 0.74 7.82 0.29
CA LYS A 220 0.25 9.19 0.41
C LYS A 220 1.31 10.21 0.04
N SER A 221 0.87 11.32 -0.57
CA SER A 221 1.64 12.57 -0.63
C SER A 221 1.55 13.31 0.73
N GLY A 222 1.61 14.64 0.77
CA GLY A 222 1.30 15.42 1.97
C GLY A 222 2.50 15.96 2.74
N TYR A 223 3.70 15.90 2.17
CA TYR A 223 4.90 16.53 2.73
C TYR A 223 5.48 17.66 1.87
N ALA A 224 4.74 18.13 0.86
CA ALA A 224 5.10 19.33 0.12
C ALA A 224 4.13 20.49 0.37
N LEU A 225 2.82 20.22 0.50
CA LEU A 225 1.77 21.19 0.85
C LEU A 225 1.72 22.41 -0.08
N THR A 226 1.98 22.18 -1.37
CA THR A 226 1.80 23.13 -2.47
C THR A 226 1.32 22.35 -3.68
N VAL A 227 0.59 22.98 -4.60
CA VAL A 227 0.09 22.28 -5.80
C VAL A 227 1.23 21.61 -6.58
N ALA A 228 2.29 22.35 -6.88
CA ALA A 228 3.41 21.85 -7.66
C ALA A 228 4.17 20.72 -6.92
N GLY A 229 4.40 20.88 -5.62
CA GLY A 229 5.12 19.89 -4.84
C GLY A 229 4.33 18.60 -4.63
N GLU A 230 3.03 18.68 -4.35
CA GLU A 230 2.18 17.49 -4.19
C GLU A 230 2.06 16.70 -5.50
N LEU A 231 1.95 17.39 -6.64
CA LEU A 231 2.02 16.75 -7.96
C LEU A 231 3.37 16.04 -8.19
N ALA A 232 4.48 16.66 -7.79
CA ALA A 232 5.81 16.05 -7.91
C ALA A 232 5.97 14.79 -7.03
N LEU A 233 5.41 14.79 -5.81
CA LEU A 233 5.41 13.61 -4.95
C LEU A 233 4.58 12.48 -5.55
N LEU A 234 3.39 12.78 -6.08
CA LEU A 234 2.54 11.78 -6.76
C LEU A 234 3.17 11.25 -8.06
N GLU A 235 3.91 12.10 -8.79
CA GLU A 235 4.71 11.67 -9.94
C GLU A 235 5.84 10.71 -9.50
N ALA A 236 6.51 10.97 -8.38
CA ALA A 236 7.49 10.04 -7.80
C ALA A 236 6.85 8.71 -7.40
N ILE A 237 5.67 8.73 -6.76
CA ILE A 237 4.91 7.51 -6.41
C ILE A 237 4.60 6.69 -7.67
N ALA A 238 4.05 7.33 -8.70
CA ALA A 238 3.70 6.67 -9.96
C ALA A 238 4.92 6.08 -10.68
N GLU A 239 6.11 6.66 -10.47
CA GLU A 239 7.35 6.15 -11.03
C GLU A 239 7.88 4.95 -10.24
N VAL A 240 7.82 4.99 -8.91
CA VAL A 240 8.18 3.84 -8.06
C VAL A 240 7.26 2.65 -8.32
N ASP A 241 5.94 2.85 -8.42
CA ASP A 241 4.97 1.79 -8.76
C ASP A 241 5.34 1.05 -10.06
N ALA A 242 5.92 1.77 -11.01
CA ALA A 242 6.32 1.23 -12.31
C ALA A 242 7.68 0.50 -12.30
N LEU A 243 8.55 0.81 -11.33
CA LEU A 243 9.91 0.27 -11.21
C LEU A 243 10.05 -0.81 -10.15
N HIS A 244 9.18 -0.82 -9.13
CA HIS A 244 9.30 -1.66 -7.96
C HIS A 244 8.29 -2.82 -7.99
N PRO A 245 8.60 -4.00 -7.43
CA PRO A 245 7.65 -5.11 -7.35
C PRO A 245 6.40 -4.82 -6.50
N VAL A 246 6.53 -4.04 -5.41
CA VAL A 246 5.39 -3.63 -4.58
C VAL A 246 4.49 -2.69 -5.37
N ASP A 247 3.20 -3.04 -5.47
CA ASP A 247 2.20 -2.18 -6.11
C ASP A 247 1.90 -1.00 -5.18
N LEU A 248 2.04 0.25 -5.67
CA LEU A 248 1.68 1.44 -4.89
C LEU A 248 0.29 1.94 -5.27
N VAL A 249 -0.54 2.20 -4.25
CA VAL A 249 -1.87 2.79 -4.41
C VAL A 249 -1.79 4.27 -4.03
N PRO A 250 -1.70 5.20 -5.00
CA PRO A 250 -1.46 6.61 -4.71
C PRO A 250 -2.69 7.30 -4.13
N THR A 251 -2.44 8.09 -3.08
CA THR A 251 -3.42 8.95 -2.41
C THR A 251 -2.89 10.38 -2.34
N VAL A 252 -3.70 11.35 -2.75
CA VAL A 252 -3.35 12.77 -2.54
C VAL A 252 -3.73 13.20 -1.12
N LEU A 253 -2.76 13.72 -0.36
CA LEU A 253 -2.94 14.26 0.99
C LEU A 253 -2.46 15.72 1.06
N GLY A 254 -2.96 16.56 0.14
CA GLY A 254 -2.62 17.99 0.15
C GLY A 254 -3.09 18.74 1.39
N ALA A 255 -4.07 18.20 2.10
CA ALA A 255 -4.58 18.69 3.37
C ALA A 255 -4.06 17.82 4.54
N HIS A 256 -2.73 17.69 4.64
CA HIS A 256 -2.08 17.03 5.77
C HIS A 256 -2.05 17.98 6.99
N VAL A 257 -1.55 19.20 6.81
CA VAL A 257 -1.67 20.30 7.77
C VAL A 257 -1.74 21.60 6.98
N VAL A 258 -2.16 22.69 7.61
CA VAL A 258 -1.92 24.03 7.04
C VAL A 258 -0.44 24.34 7.25
N PRO A 259 0.34 24.59 6.19
CA PRO A 259 1.76 24.81 6.34
C PRO A 259 2.00 26.15 7.09
N PRO A 260 3.03 26.26 7.95
CA PRO A 260 3.20 27.42 8.83
C PRO A 260 3.29 28.77 8.10
N ASP A 261 3.85 28.77 6.89
CA ASP A 261 3.95 29.93 6.00
C ASP A 261 2.60 30.38 5.40
N ARG A 262 1.53 29.59 5.57
CA ARG A 262 0.15 29.89 5.13
C ARG A 262 -0.84 29.99 6.28
N ALA A 263 -0.39 30.00 7.55
CA ALA A 263 -1.28 30.03 8.71
C ALA A 263 -2.24 31.24 8.72
N GLY A 264 -1.81 32.39 8.20
CA GLY A 264 -2.64 33.60 8.07
C GLY A 264 -3.63 33.59 6.89
N ASP A 265 -3.62 32.56 6.05
CA ASP A 265 -4.38 32.47 4.80
C ASP A 265 -5.00 31.06 4.62
N ARG A 266 -5.52 30.53 5.74
CA ARG A 266 -6.04 29.17 5.84
C ARG A 266 -7.17 28.88 4.84
N ASP A 267 -8.14 29.78 4.71
CA ASP A 267 -9.29 29.59 3.82
C ASP A 267 -8.85 29.47 2.36
N ALA A 268 -7.87 30.28 1.93
CA ALA A 268 -7.35 30.18 0.57
C ALA A 268 -6.50 28.92 0.37
N PHE A 269 -5.81 28.41 1.41
CA PHE A 269 -5.14 27.12 1.33
C PHE A 269 -6.15 25.97 1.14
N VAL A 270 -7.23 25.95 1.92
CA VAL A 270 -8.33 24.97 1.78
C VAL A 270 -8.94 25.05 0.38
N ALA A 271 -9.21 26.27 -0.11
CA ALA A 271 -9.71 26.48 -1.47
C ALA A 271 -8.71 26.02 -2.53
N GLU A 272 -7.41 26.28 -2.38
CA GLU A 272 -6.38 25.81 -3.30
C GLU A 272 -6.30 24.28 -3.37
N VAL A 273 -6.43 23.58 -2.23
CA VAL A 273 -6.47 22.12 -2.20
C VAL A 273 -7.72 21.60 -2.92
N ALA A 274 -8.91 22.10 -2.56
CA ALA A 274 -10.19 21.61 -3.09
C ALA A 274 -10.39 21.97 -4.58
N ASP A 275 -10.06 23.20 -4.96
CA ASP A 275 -10.46 23.78 -6.25
C ASP A 275 -9.34 23.72 -7.30
N ARG A 276 -8.09 23.44 -6.91
CA ARG A 276 -6.95 23.35 -7.83
C ARG A 276 -6.18 22.03 -7.74
N LEU A 277 -5.68 21.65 -6.57
CA LEU A 277 -4.85 20.45 -6.43
C LEU A 277 -5.64 19.18 -6.78
N VAL A 278 -6.77 18.96 -6.11
CA VAL A 278 -7.58 17.75 -6.28
C VAL A 278 -8.06 17.57 -7.74
N PRO A 279 -8.65 18.59 -8.40
CA PRO A 279 -9.02 18.49 -9.81
C PRO A 279 -7.83 18.20 -10.73
N GLU A 280 -6.66 18.80 -10.48
CA GLU A 280 -5.48 18.58 -11.31
C GLU A 280 -4.90 17.18 -11.15
N VAL A 281 -4.89 16.63 -9.93
CA VAL A 281 -4.51 15.24 -9.65
C VAL A 281 -5.41 14.26 -10.38
N ALA A 282 -6.73 14.47 -10.31
CA ALA A 282 -7.71 13.65 -11.00
C ALA A 282 -7.55 13.74 -12.53
N ARG A 283 -7.41 14.96 -13.07
CA ARG A 283 -7.20 15.20 -14.51
C ARG A 283 -5.95 14.49 -15.05
N ARG A 284 -4.89 14.42 -14.26
CA ARG A 284 -3.64 13.71 -14.63
C ARG A 284 -3.66 12.21 -14.32
N GLY A 285 -4.68 11.72 -13.61
CA GLY A 285 -4.74 10.32 -13.15
C GLY A 285 -3.54 9.94 -12.26
N LEU A 286 -3.17 10.84 -11.33
CA LEU A 286 -2.02 10.66 -10.45
C LEU A 286 -2.35 9.99 -9.11
N ALA A 287 -3.61 10.01 -8.68
CA ALA A 287 -4.07 9.36 -7.47
C ALA A 287 -5.36 8.58 -7.72
N THR A 288 -5.61 7.59 -6.87
CA THR A 288 -6.87 6.81 -6.85
C THR A 288 -7.83 7.31 -5.78
N SER A 289 -7.29 7.99 -4.76
CA SER A 289 -8.02 8.52 -3.61
C SER A 289 -7.48 9.87 -3.16
N ALA A 290 -8.30 10.61 -2.44
CA ALA A 290 -7.92 11.77 -1.66
C ALA A 290 -8.10 11.52 -0.17
N ASP A 291 -7.25 12.15 0.62
CA ASP A 291 -7.19 12.06 2.08
C ASP A 291 -7.07 13.47 2.68
N VAL A 292 -7.53 13.63 3.91
CA VAL A 292 -7.48 14.84 4.72
C VAL A 292 -7.17 14.45 6.16
N TYR A 293 -6.32 15.21 6.83
CA TYR A 293 -6.14 15.07 8.27
C TYR A 293 -7.18 15.91 9.02
N CYS A 294 -8.27 15.28 9.42
CA CYS A 294 -9.40 15.90 10.13
C CYS A 294 -9.25 15.68 11.64
N ASP A 295 -8.51 16.57 12.29
CA ASP A 295 -8.20 16.49 13.72
C ASP A 295 -7.89 17.87 14.32
N ASP A 296 -7.80 17.94 15.64
CA ASP A 296 -7.40 19.15 16.35
C ASP A 296 -5.97 19.56 15.95
N GLY A 297 -5.80 20.83 15.59
CA GLY A 297 -4.55 21.36 15.03
C GLY A 297 -4.32 21.09 13.53
N ALA A 298 -5.20 20.35 12.84
CA ALA A 298 -5.14 20.09 11.41
C ALA A 298 -6.32 20.73 10.66
N PHE A 299 -7.28 19.95 10.14
CA PHE A 299 -8.49 20.43 9.46
C PHE A 299 -9.77 20.15 10.25
N THR A 300 -10.72 21.10 10.18
CA THR A 300 -12.06 20.92 10.75
C THR A 300 -12.91 19.99 9.88
N ALA A 301 -14.01 19.46 10.43
CA ALA A 301 -14.97 18.67 9.66
C ALA A 301 -15.57 19.43 8.47
N ALA A 302 -15.78 20.75 8.59
CA ALA A 302 -16.33 21.57 7.52
C ALA A 302 -15.35 21.71 6.34
N GLU A 303 -14.07 21.96 6.62
CA GLU A 303 -13.02 22.04 5.60
C GLU A 303 -12.78 20.68 4.96
N THR A 304 -12.76 19.62 5.78
CA THR A 304 -12.66 18.23 5.32
C THR A 304 -13.79 17.88 4.36
N ARG A 305 -15.04 18.24 4.71
CA ARG A 305 -16.19 18.04 3.83
C ARG A 305 -16.02 18.75 2.50
N ARG A 306 -15.54 19.99 2.48
CA ARG A 306 -15.29 20.73 1.24
C ARG A 306 -14.30 20.01 0.33
N ILE A 307 -13.15 19.61 0.89
CA ILE A 307 -12.06 18.99 0.12
C ILE A 307 -12.48 17.61 -0.39
N LEU A 308 -13.06 16.77 0.47
CA LEU A 308 -13.46 15.42 0.07
C LEU A 308 -14.67 15.42 -0.87
N ALA A 309 -15.59 16.38 -0.75
CA ALA A 309 -16.66 16.55 -1.74
C ALA A 309 -16.10 16.91 -3.13
N ALA A 310 -15.09 17.78 -3.20
CA ALA A 310 -14.41 18.09 -4.46
C ALA A 310 -13.69 16.86 -5.04
N ALA A 311 -13.05 16.05 -4.19
CA ALA A 311 -12.41 14.80 -4.62
C ALA A 311 -13.41 13.79 -5.21
N ARG A 312 -14.56 13.60 -4.56
CA ARG A 312 -15.64 12.76 -5.10
C ARG A 312 -16.17 13.29 -6.43
N ALA A 313 -16.39 14.61 -6.53
CA ALA A 313 -16.83 15.23 -7.76
C ALA A 313 -15.81 15.06 -8.91
N ALA A 314 -14.52 14.97 -8.58
CA ALA A 314 -13.44 14.70 -9.52
C ALA A 314 -13.23 13.20 -9.82
N GLY A 315 -14.04 12.31 -9.23
CA GLY A 315 -13.98 10.86 -9.45
C GLY A 315 -12.93 10.12 -8.62
N LEU A 316 -12.37 10.75 -7.59
CA LEU A 316 -11.48 10.09 -6.63
C LEU A 316 -12.28 9.45 -5.50
N ALA A 317 -11.82 8.28 -5.03
CA ALA A 317 -12.30 7.74 -3.77
C ALA A 317 -11.84 8.63 -2.59
N VAL A 318 -12.49 8.51 -1.44
CA VAL A 318 -12.16 9.33 -0.27
C VAL A 318 -11.88 8.48 0.96
N ARG A 319 -11.01 9.02 1.81
CA ARG A 319 -10.63 8.52 3.15
C ARG A 319 -10.19 9.73 3.99
N ALA A 320 -10.02 9.54 5.29
CA ALA A 320 -9.41 10.57 6.13
C ALA A 320 -8.71 9.97 7.35
N HIS A 321 -7.68 10.67 7.82
CA HIS A 321 -7.18 10.52 9.18
C HIS A 321 -8.17 11.23 10.10
N VAL A 322 -8.75 10.51 11.06
CA VAL A 322 -9.81 11.03 11.94
C VAL A 322 -9.69 10.46 13.34
N GLY A 323 -10.01 11.27 14.34
CA GLY A 323 -10.11 10.82 15.72
C GLY A 323 -8.78 10.34 16.30
N GLN A 324 -7.65 10.83 15.79
CA GLN A 324 -6.34 10.53 16.37
C GLN A 324 -6.19 11.25 17.71
N PHE A 325 -6.44 12.55 17.77
CA PHE A 325 -6.33 13.34 19.02
C PHE A 325 -7.68 13.85 19.54
N ALA A 326 -8.64 14.12 18.66
CA ALA A 326 -9.96 14.58 19.04
C ALA A 326 -11.06 14.04 18.10
N ASP A 327 -12.24 13.80 18.67
CA ASP A 327 -13.43 13.54 17.86
C ASP A 327 -14.03 14.86 17.36
N LEU A 328 -13.96 15.06 16.04
CA LEU A 328 -14.56 16.20 15.34
C LEU A 328 -15.77 15.81 14.49
N GLY A 329 -16.34 14.61 14.67
CA GLY A 329 -17.40 14.07 13.81
C GLY A 329 -16.90 13.59 12.44
N GLY A 330 -15.61 13.27 12.35
CA GLY A 330 -14.95 12.86 11.12
C GLY A 330 -15.39 11.48 10.63
N ALA A 331 -15.69 10.55 11.54
CA ALA A 331 -16.13 9.21 11.21
C ALA A 331 -17.52 9.22 10.55
N GLU A 332 -18.44 10.02 11.09
CA GLU A 332 -19.78 10.26 10.57
C GLU A 332 -19.71 10.91 9.19
N LEU A 333 -18.87 11.93 9.03
CA LEU A 333 -18.62 12.55 7.73
C LEU A 333 -18.13 11.55 6.68
N LEU A 334 -17.19 10.67 7.03
CA LEU A 334 -16.69 9.64 6.12
C LEU A 334 -17.76 8.62 5.74
N ALA A 335 -18.63 8.24 6.69
CA ALA A 335 -19.78 7.39 6.43
C ALA A 335 -20.76 8.06 5.44
N GLU A 336 -21.10 9.34 5.64
CA GLU A 336 -21.96 10.11 4.73
C GLU A 336 -21.38 10.21 3.31
N LEU A 337 -20.06 10.34 3.20
CA LEU A 337 -19.37 10.45 1.91
C LEU A 337 -19.13 9.11 1.22
N GLY A 338 -19.44 7.98 1.87
CA GLY A 338 -19.15 6.64 1.35
C GLY A 338 -17.65 6.41 1.18
N ALA A 339 -16.87 6.81 2.18
CA ALA A 339 -15.42 6.65 2.19
C ALA A 339 -14.98 5.17 2.16
N LEU A 340 -13.78 4.93 1.66
CA LEU A 340 -13.18 3.59 1.70
C LEU A 340 -12.72 3.23 3.11
N SER A 341 -12.11 4.19 3.81
CA SER A 341 -11.58 4.00 5.15
C SER A 341 -11.65 5.25 6.03
N ALA A 342 -11.61 4.99 7.34
CA ALA A 342 -11.37 5.94 8.41
C ALA A 342 -10.16 5.45 9.20
N ASP A 343 -9.15 6.30 9.36
CA ASP A 343 -7.82 5.89 9.81
C ASP A 343 -7.51 6.55 11.16
N HIS A 344 -6.77 5.86 12.05
CA HIS A 344 -6.52 6.20 13.49
C HIS A 344 -7.62 5.76 14.46
N LEU A 345 -8.63 6.61 14.68
CA LEU A 345 -9.82 6.34 15.51
C LEU A 345 -9.60 6.17 17.03
N GLU A 346 -8.49 6.62 17.61
CA GLU A 346 -8.26 6.57 19.07
C GLU A 346 -9.39 7.21 19.90
N HIS A 347 -10.00 8.28 19.38
CA HIS A 347 -11.05 9.07 20.04
C HIS A 347 -12.44 8.92 19.41
N VAL A 348 -12.67 7.96 18.50
CA VAL A 348 -13.96 7.83 17.80
C VAL A 348 -15.15 7.64 18.77
N SER A 349 -16.25 8.34 18.52
CA SER A 349 -17.49 8.19 19.30
C SER A 349 -18.26 6.91 18.96
N ALA A 350 -19.22 6.55 19.83
CA ALA A 350 -20.14 5.44 19.57
C ALA A 350 -21.01 5.69 18.31
N ASP A 351 -21.42 6.95 18.08
CA ASP A 351 -22.20 7.34 16.90
C ASP A 351 -21.34 7.21 15.63
N GLY A 352 -20.07 7.66 15.69
CA GLY A 352 -19.09 7.45 14.63
C GLY A 352 -18.90 5.96 14.30
N ILE A 353 -18.71 5.10 15.30
CA ILE A 353 -18.59 3.65 15.09
C ILE A 353 -19.83 3.08 14.38
N ALA A 354 -21.03 3.45 14.83
CA ALA A 354 -22.28 3.00 14.24
C ALA A 354 -22.42 3.47 12.78
N ALA A 355 -22.03 4.72 12.49
CA ALA A 355 -22.04 5.28 11.15
C ALA A 355 -21.07 4.55 10.20
N LEU A 356 -19.83 4.29 10.65
CA LEU A 356 -18.84 3.53 9.88
C LEU A 356 -19.34 2.12 9.54
N ALA A 357 -19.93 1.43 10.52
CA ALA A 357 -20.51 0.10 10.32
C ALA A 357 -21.63 0.12 9.28
N ALA A 358 -22.57 1.06 9.40
CA ALA A 358 -23.70 1.18 8.49
C ALA A 358 -23.28 1.51 7.05
N ALA A 359 -22.26 2.36 6.87
CA ALA A 359 -21.73 2.73 5.56
C ALA A 359 -20.73 1.72 4.99
N GLY A 360 -20.30 0.73 5.78
CA GLY A 360 -19.29 -0.24 5.36
C GLY A 360 -17.90 0.35 5.17
N VAL A 361 -17.58 1.44 5.88
CA VAL A 361 -16.26 2.07 5.89
C VAL A 361 -15.30 1.19 6.69
N THR A 362 -14.09 0.97 6.17
CA THR A 362 -13.07 0.16 6.87
C THR A 362 -12.36 1.01 7.92
N ALA A 363 -12.22 0.52 9.14
CA ALA A 363 -11.43 1.17 10.17
C ALA A 363 -9.96 0.72 10.05
N VAL A 364 -9.03 1.63 9.80
CA VAL A 364 -7.60 1.33 9.68
C VAL A 364 -6.90 1.64 11.01
N MET A 365 -6.43 0.57 11.67
CA MET A 365 -5.71 0.62 12.93
C MET A 365 -4.22 0.87 12.70
N LEU A 366 -3.67 1.87 13.39
CA LEU A 366 -2.28 2.34 13.20
C LEU A 366 -1.48 2.26 14.51
N PRO A 367 -1.20 1.04 15.01
CA PRO A 367 -0.70 0.86 16.36
C PRO A 367 0.73 1.37 16.59
N GLY A 368 1.57 1.41 15.55
CA GLY A 368 2.90 2.02 15.60
C GLY A 368 2.82 3.49 16.02
N ALA A 369 1.90 4.25 15.43
CA ALA A 369 1.71 5.67 15.74
C ALA A 369 1.23 5.88 17.18
N CYS A 370 0.21 5.11 17.61
CA CYS A 370 -0.30 5.18 18.98
C CYS A 370 0.79 4.90 20.02
N VAL A 371 1.61 3.85 19.83
CA VAL A 371 2.69 3.52 20.77
C VAL A 371 3.78 4.59 20.77
N GLN A 372 4.22 5.05 19.60
CA GLN A 372 5.27 6.05 19.49
C GLN A 372 4.86 7.42 20.05
N LEU A 373 3.56 7.74 20.02
CA LEU A 373 2.96 8.94 20.62
C LEU A 373 2.49 8.73 22.07
N ARG A 374 2.56 7.51 22.61
CA ARG A 374 2.13 7.12 23.96
C ARG A 374 0.64 7.42 24.22
N MET A 375 -0.19 7.09 23.23
CA MET A 375 -1.63 7.31 23.26
C MET A 375 -2.37 6.09 23.84
N ALA A 376 -3.64 6.27 24.18
CA ALA A 376 -4.52 5.15 24.47
C ALA A 376 -4.94 4.47 23.15
N PRO A 377 -5.07 3.14 23.11
CA PRO A 377 -5.56 2.43 21.93
C PRO A 377 -6.99 2.88 21.52
N PRO A 378 -7.34 2.75 20.22
CA PRO A 378 -8.71 2.92 19.76
C PRO A 378 -9.65 1.85 20.35
N PRO A 379 -10.97 2.10 20.37
CA PRO A 379 -11.96 1.20 20.96
C PRO A 379 -12.23 -0.03 20.06
N VAL A 380 -11.21 -0.85 19.81
CA VAL A 380 -11.26 -2.05 18.93
C VAL A 380 -12.41 -2.99 19.29
N ALA A 381 -12.65 -3.23 20.57
CA ALA A 381 -13.75 -4.09 21.01
C ALA A 381 -15.14 -3.57 20.58
N ALA A 382 -15.34 -2.25 20.61
CA ALA A 382 -16.58 -1.62 20.18
C ALA A 382 -16.72 -1.63 18.65
N LEU A 383 -15.65 -1.32 17.92
CA LEU A 383 -15.62 -1.42 16.45
C LEU A 383 -15.94 -2.85 15.98
N ARG A 384 -15.31 -3.86 16.60
CA ARG A 384 -15.58 -5.29 16.36
C ARG A 384 -17.03 -5.64 16.65
N ALA A 385 -17.57 -5.23 17.80
CA ALA A 385 -18.94 -5.52 18.19
C ALA A 385 -19.98 -4.90 17.22
N ALA A 386 -19.66 -3.74 16.65
CA ALA A 386 -20.48 -3.09 15.62
C ALA A 386 -20.34 -3.73 14.22
N GLY A 387 -19.41 -4.66 14.02
CA GLY A 387 -19.16 -5.32 12.73
C GLY A 387 -18.36 -4.46 11.75
N VAL A 388 -17.62 -3.45 12.23
CA VAL A 388 -16.72 -2.66 11.39
C VAL A 388 -15.56 -3.53 10.93
N ALA A 389 -15.24 -3.49 9.63
CA ALA A 389 -14.05 -4.18 9.12
C ALA A 389 -12.79 -3.49 9.65
N LEU A 390 -11.90 -4.27 10.27
CA LEU A 390 -10.65 -3.78 10.85
C LEU A 390 -9.48 -4.09 9.92
N ALA A 391 -8.78 -3.07 9.46
CA ALA A 391 -7.52 -3.16 8.75
C ALA A 391 -6.36 -2.74 9.66
N VAL A 392 -5.14 -3.18 9.37
CA VAL A 392 -3.93 -2.79 10.11
C VAL A 392 -2.90 -2.25 9.13
N GLY A 393 -2.37 -1.06 9.41
CA GLY A 393 -1.34 -0.41 8.58
C GLY A 393 -0.10 -0.02 9.37
N THR A 394 0.99 0.27 8.64
CA THR A 394 2.23 0.73 9.27
C THR A 394 2.15 2.17 9.72
N ASP A 395 1.34 2.99 9.05
CA ASP A 395 1.49 4.43 9.09
C ASP A 395 2.94 4.85 8.81
N LEU A 396 3.65 4.17 7.90
CA LEU A 396 5.06 4.48 7.64
C LEU A 396 5.24 5.96 7.32
N ASN A 397 5.82 6.70 8.25
CA ASN A 397 6.06 8.13 8.13
C ASN A 397 7.24 8.55 9.03
N PRO A 398 7.89 9.69 8.76
CA PRO A 398 9.09 10.09 9.50
C PRO A 398 8.82 10.51 10.95
N GLY A 399 7.59 10.88 11.31
CA GLY A 399 7.28 11.58 12.55
C GLY A 399 6.67 10.73 13.66
N THR A 400 5.66 9.93 13.32
CA THR A 400 4.80 9.24 14.28
C THR A 400 4.89 7.73 14.19
N SER A 401 5.26 7.14 13.04
CA SER A 401 5.49 5.70 12.93
C SER A 401 6.52 5.38 11.86
N PHE A 402 7.80 5.23 12.25
CA PHE A 402 8.89 5.01 11.29
C PHE A 402 9.28 3.52 11.21
N SER A 403 8.39 2.70 10.65
CA SER A 403 8.59 1.26 10.45
C SER A 403 7.90 0.76 9.18
N GLU A 404 8.61 -0.01 8.35
CA GLU A 404 8.05 -0.65 7.15
C GLU A 404 7.48 -2.06 7.39
N ALA A 405 7.49 -2.55 8.63
CA ALA A 405 7.25 -3.95 8.95
C ALA A 405 5.81 -4.22 9.41
N LEU A 406 4.93 -4.66 8.51
CA LEU A 406 3.57 -5.11 8.88
C LEU A 406 3.52 -6.22 9.94
N PRO A 407 4.42 -7.23 9.97
CA PRO A 407 4.44 -8.21 11.06
C PRO A 407 4.63 -7.59 12.45
N LEU A 408 5.40 -6.49 12.56
CA LEU A 408 5.52 -5.74 13.81
C LEU A 408 4.18 -5.07 14.19
N GLN A 409 3.47 -4.53 13.20
CA GLN A 409 2.16 -3.91 13.42
C GLN A 409 1.11 -4.95 13.82
N MET A 410 1.19 -6.17 13.29
CA MET A 410 0.34 -7.28 13.72
C MET A 410 0.59 -7.61 15.20
N TRP A 411 1.86 -7.71 15.62
CA TRP A 411 2.19 -7.89 17.04
C TRP A 411 1.66 -6.76 17.93
N LEU A 412 1.81 -5.50 17.51
CA LEU A 412 1.28 -4.36 18.24
C LEU A 412 -0.27 -4.38 18.29
N ALA A 413 -0.92 -4.71 17.18
CA ALA A 413 -2.37 -4.82 17.10
C ALA A 413 -2.90 -5.92 18.05
N THR A 414 -2.25 -7.08 18.11
CA THR A 414 -2.67 -8.16 19.01
C THR A 414 -2.35 -7.83 20.48
N THR A 415 -1.16 -7.30 20.75
CA THR A 415 -0.64 -7.14 22.12
C THR A 415 -1.09 -5.85 22.79
N HIS A 416 -1.20 -4.76 22.02
CA HIS A 416 -1.54 -3.43 22.54
C HIS A 416 -3.00 -3.05 22.28
N TYR A 417 -3.55 -3.40 21.11
CA TYR A 417 -4.93 -3.03 20.74
C TYR A 417 -5.96 -4.12 21.10
N GLY A 418 -5.53 -5.33 21.50
CA GLY A 418 -6.43 -6.43 21.83
C GLY A 418 -7.16 -7.04 20.63
N MET A 419 -6.55 -6.95 19.44
CA MET A 419 -6.99 -7.71 18.27
C MET A 419 -6.63 -9.20 18.43
N THR A 420 -7.45 -10.06 17.84
CA THR A 420 -7.15 -11.49 17.72
C THR A 420 -6.15 -11.74 16.59
N VAL A 421 -5.56 -12.94 16.54
CA VAL A 421 -4.62 -13.33 15.49
C VAL A 421 -5.29 -13.32 14.11
N ASP A 422 -6.52 -13.83 14.02
CA ASP A 422 -7.30 -13.83 12.78
C ASP A 422 -7.65 -12.42 12.33
N GLU A 423 -8.02 -11.52 13.23
CA GLU A 423 -8.24 -10.11 12.89
C GLU A 423 -6.97 -9.42 12.42
N ALA A 424 -5.81 -9.70 13.04
CA ALA A 424 -4.54 -9.13 12.59
C ALA A 424 -4.21 -9.60 11.16
N TRP A 425 -4.39 -10.89 10.86
CA TRP A 425 -4.16 -11.45 9.53
C TRP A 425 -5.12 -10.90 8.48
N LEU A 426 -6.43 -10.92 8.77
CA LEU A 426 -7.44 -10.31 7.89
C LEU A 426 -7.18 -8.81 7.73
N GLY A 427 -6.68 -8.17 8.79
CA GLY A 427 -6.34 -6.76 8.87
C GLY A 427 -5.26 -6.34 7.89
N VAL A 428 -4.21 -7.15 7.70
CA VAL A 428 -3.11 -6.89 6.75
C VAL A 428 -3.27 -7.58 5.39
N THR A 429 -4.45 -8.17 5.13
CA THR A 429 -4.74 -8.85 3.87
C THR A 429 -6.08 -8.39 3.30
N ARG A 430 -7.16 -9.10 3.60
CA ARG A 430 -8.49 -8.88 3.04
C ARG A 430 -9.10 -7.52 3.39
N ALA A 431 -9.01 -7.10 4.65
CA ALA A 431 -9.55 -5.83 5.12
C ALA A 431 -8.69 -4.65 4.66
N ALA A 432 -7.35 -4.79 4.66
CA ALA A 432 -6.46 -3.80 4.05
C ALA A 432 -6.73 -3.62 2.56
N ALA A 433 -6.92 -4.70 1.79
CA ALA A 433 -7.31 -4.60 0.38
C ALA A 433 -8.64 -3.84 0.21
N ARG A 434 -9.64 -4.12 1.06
CA ARG A 434 -10.92 -3.40 1.07
C ARG A 434 -10.75 -1.90 1.38
N ALA A 435 -9.90 -1.53 2.34
CA ALA A 435 -9.59 -0.13 2.64
C ALA A 435 -8.99 0.63 1.45
N LEU A 436 -8.32 -0.09 0.54
CA LEU A 436 -7.80 0.45 -0.71
C LEU A 436 -8.79 0.40 -1.88
N GLY A 437 -10.01 -0.12 -1.69
CA GLY A 437 -10.97 -0.35 -2.77
C GLY A 437 -10.53 -1.46 -3.75
N ARG A 438 -9.69 -2.39 -3.28
CA ARG A 438 -9.12 -3.49 -4.07
C ARG A 438 -9.73 -4.82 -3.65
N HIS A 439 -9.97 -5.68 -4.63
CA HIS A 439 -10.50 -7.04 -4.43
C HIS A 439 -9.64 -8.12 -5.08
N ASP A 440 -8.63 -7.72 -5.85
CA ASP A 440 -7.72 -8.61 -6.57
C ASP A 440 -6.45 -8.95 -5.77
N VAL A 441 -6.24 -8.41 -4.57
CA VAL A 441 -5.08 -8.64 -3.70
C VAL A 441 -5.51 -8.99 -2.28
N GLY A 442 -4.57 -9.43 -1.44
CA GLY A 442 -4.83 -9.81 -0.05
C GLY A 442 -5.62 -11.12 0.11
N ARG A 443 -5.75 -11.92 -0.97
CA ARG A 443 -6.38 -13.24 -0.96
C ARG A 443 -5.76 -14.15 -2.02
N LEU A 444 -5.76 -15.46 -1.75
CA LEU A 444 -5.41 -16.49 -2.71
C LEU A 444 -6.69 -17.20 -3.16
N ALA A 445 -7.25 -16.76 -4.29
CA ALA A 445 -8.43 -17.35 -4.90
C ALA A 445 -8.30 -17.26 -6.43
N PRO A 446 -8.88 -18.20 -7.20
CA PRO A 446 -8.81 -18.16 -8.65
C PRO A 446 -9.18 -16.78 -9.22
N GLY A 447 -8.29 -16.20 -10.03
CA GLY A 447 -8.45 -14.88 -10.62
C GLY A 447 -7.84 -13.71 -9.83
N THR A 448 -7.52 -13.85 -8.54
CA THR A 448 -6.77 -12.82 -7.79
C THR A 448 -5.32 -12.74 -8.27
N ARG A 449 -4.60 -11.67 -7.92
CA ARG A 449 -3.16 -11.55 -8.22
C ARG A 449 -2.39 -12.67 -7.54
N ALA A 450 -1.41 -13.20 -8.26
CA ALA A 450 -0.48 -14.20 -7.78
C ALA A 450 0.59 -13.58 -6.86
N ASP A 451 0.14 -12.97 -5.78
CA ASP A 451 0.97 -12.33 -4.76
C ASP A 451 0.89 -13.17 -3.48
N LEU A 452 2.01 -13.76 -3.06
CA LEU A 452 2.07 -14.63 -1.88
C LEU A 452 3.39 -14.53 -1.12
N VAL A 453 3.36 -14.95 0.13
CA VAL A 453 4.53 -15.04 1.00
C VAL A 453 4.66 -16.48 1.50
N VAL A 454 5.87 -17.02 1.42
CA VAL A 454 6.25 -18.25 2.13
C VAL A 454 6.96 -17.83 3.41
N TRP A 455 6.49 -18.31 4.55
CA TRP A 455 7.00 -17.94 5.87
C TRP A 455 7.82 -19.08 6.46
N ASP A 456 8.90 -18.79 7.17
CA ASP A 456 9.60 -19.76 8.02
C ASP A 456 8.82 -19.98 9.32
N ALA A 457 7.60 -20.49 9.16
CA ALA A 457 6.62 -20.76 10.19
C ALA A 457 5.71 -21.91 9.73
N ALA A 458 5.08 -22.62 10.67
CA ALA A 458 4.10 -23.67 10.39
C ALA A 458 2.66 -23.19 10.64
N SER A 459 2.46 -22.19 11.50
CA SER A 459 1.16 -21.67 11.90
C SER A 459 1.05 -20.14 11.69
N PRO A 460 -0.11 -19.61 11.30
CA PRO A 460 -0.35 -18.17 11.21
C PRO A 460 -0.09 -17.43 12.53
N ALA A 461 -0.30 -18.09 13.68
CA ALA A 461 -0.09 -17.48 14.99
C ALA A 461 1.37 -17.12 15.28
N GLU A 462 2.33 -17.79 14.63
CA GLU A 462 3.76 -17.55 14.85
C GLU A 462 4.21 -16.16 14.40
N ILE A 463 3.53 -15.56 13.42
CA ILE A 463 3.92 -14.27 12.85
C ILE A 463 3.76 -13.12 13.87
N PRO A 464 2.58 -12.88 14.48
CA PRO A 464 2.47 -11.89 15.55
C PRO A 464 3.09 -12.36 16.88
N TYR A 465 3.30 -13.66 17.09
CA TYR A 465 3.88 -14.20 18.33
C TYR A 465 5.41 -14.02 18.41
N HIS A 466 6.14 -14.37 17.35
CA HIS A 466 7.59 -14.27 17.28
C HIS A 466 8.00 -12.87 16.81
N TYR A 467 7.68 -11.88 17.63
CA TYR A 467 7.87 -10.46 17.29
C TYR A 467 9.35 -10.04 17.26
N GLY A 468 9.65 -8.97 16.52
CA GLY A 468 11.00 -8.39 16.44
C GLY A 468 11.98 -9.13 15.51
N VAL A 469 11.54 -10.21 14.88
CA VAL A 469 12.29 -10.92 13.83
C VAL A 469 11.54 -10.89 12.50
N ASN A 470 12.21 -11.32 11.43
CA ASN A 470 11.58 -11.45 10.11
C ASN A 470 11.51 -12.92 9.70
N LEU A 471 10.29 -13.46 9.63
CA LEU A 471 10.02 -14.84 9.24
C LEU A 471 9.71 -15.00 7.74
N VAL A 472 9.83 -13.94 6.93
CA VAL A 472 9.65 -14.07 5.48
C VAL A 472 10.77 -14.93 4.89
N SER A 473 10.39 -16.06 4.30
CA SER A 473 11.32 -16.93 3.58
C SER A 473 11.38 -16.58 2.10
N ARG A 474 10.22 -16.43 1.44
CA ARG A 474 10.12 -16.08 0.01
C ARG A 474 8.98 -15.10 -0.21
N VAL A 475 9.13 -14.20 -1.17
CA VAL A 475 8.01 -13.37 -1.67
C VAL A 475 7.82 -13.62 -3.15
N VAL A 476 6.58 -13.87 -3.54
CA VAL A 476 6.15 -14.03 -4.92
C VAL A 476 5.22 -12.86 -5.26
N LYS A 477 5.50 -12.17 -6.36
CA LYS A 477 4.68 -11.08 -6.89
C LYS A 477 4.33 -11.37 -8.34
N ALA A 478 3.05 -11.27 -8.68
CA ALA A 478 2.53 -11.56 -10.01
C ALA A 478 3.08 -12.90 -10.58
N GLY A 479 3.13 -13.93 -9.73
CA GLY A 479 3.56 -15.28 -10.10
C GLY A 479 5.06 -15.49 -10.21
N ARG A 480 5.88 -14.50 -9.82
CA ARG A 480 7.35 -14.57 -9.88
C ARG A 480 7.97 -14.40 -8.51
N ILE A 481 9.02 -15.16 -8.23
CA ILE A 481 9.81 -15.00 -7.01
C ILE A 481 10.59 -13.69 -7.12
N VAL A 482 10.29 -12.74 -6.24
CA VAL A 482 10.95 -11.41 -6.20
C VAL A 482 11.85 -11.25 -4.98
N ARG A 483 11.75 -12.17 -4.01
CA ARG A 483 12.66 -12.25 -2.86
C ARG A 483 12.90 -13.71 -2.46
N SER A 484 14.16 -14.03 -2.17
CA SER A 484 14.60 -15.33 -1.67
C SER A 484 15.41 -15.23 -0.38
#